data_AF-A0AAJ6KYB4-F1
#
_entry.id   AF-A0AAJ6KYB4-F1
#
_cell.length_a   1.000
_cell.length_b   1.000
_cell.length_c   1.000
_cell.angle_alpha   90.00
_cell.angle_beta   90.00
_cell.angle_gamma   90.00
#
_symmetry.space_group_name_H-M   'P 1'
#
loop_
_entity.id
_entity.type
_entity.pdbx_description
1 polymer ?
#
loop_
_entity_poly.entity_id
_entity_poly.type
_entity_poly.pdbx_seq_one_letter_code
_entity_poly.pdbx_strand_id
1 'polypeptide(L)'
;MPPPSDLRSVVRPRPVPALLAAAERYLWVAADAAQSADAATRSHLDDGRCVGWYGPPTVGWRVAIDAERADAPVPPTLAGRFGTADFWARWTRAECCCKLADVPVALWWRRYGLGTPAGGAVLWRTLRVADLVVTVGFASGPGFASGPGFASGPGFASGPGFASGPDTAPEPRIALPTGRGHSCL
;
A
#
# COMPACT_ATOMS: atom_id res chain seq x y z
N MET A 1 24.44 10.89 -1.93
CA MET A 1 25.61 10.52 -1.12
C MET A 1 25.14 9.52 -0.08
N PRO A 2 25.53 8.24 -0.14
CA PRO A 2 25.20 7.28 0.91
C PRO A 2 25.82 7.75 2.23
N PRO A 3 25.23 7.43 3.40
CA PRO A 3 25.82 7.81 4.68
C PRO A 3 27.21 7.15 4.84
N PRO A 4 28.17 7.83 5.52
CA PRO A 4 29.52 7.32 5.69
C PRO A 4 29.53 6.05 6.54
N SER A 5 30.31 5.07 6.08
CA SER A 5 30.61 3.83 6.78
C SER A 5 31.52 4.11 7.98
N ASP A 6 30.95 4.34 9.15
CA ASP A 6 31.72 4.44 10.38
C ASP A 6 31.17 3.53 11.47
N LEU A 7 32.10 2.71 11.98
CA LEU A 7 32.09 1.93 13.22
C LEU A 7 30.86 1.04 13.45
N ARG A 8 31.13 -0.26 13.62
CA ARG A 8 30.21 -1.24 14.20
C ARG A 8 29.86 -0.83 15.64
N SER A 9 29.01 0.19 15.78
CA SER A 9 28.18 0.38 16.95
C SER A 9 27.51 -0.95 17.18
N VAL A 10 27.66 -1.52 18.38
CA VAL A 10 26.80 -2.60 18.82
C VAL A 10 25.41 -1.98 18.89
N VAL A 11 24.69 -1.99 17.77
CA VAL A 11 23.33 -1.49 17.65
C VAL A 11 22.50 -2.41 18.53
N ARG A 12 22.31 -2.02 19.79
CA ARG A 12 21.33 -2.66 20.65
C ARG A 12 19.99 -2.55 19.92
N PRO A 13 19.24 -3.64 19.75
CA PRO A 13 17.93 -3.59 19.11
C PRO A 13 17.08 -2.52 19.80
N ARG A 14 16.64 -1.50 19.06
CA ARG A 14 15.71 -0.52 19.61
C ARG A 14 14.35 -1.20 19.81
N PRO A 15 13.64 -0.94 20.93
CA PRO A 15 12.29 -1.44 21.11
C PRO A 15 11.39 -0.98 19.94
N VAL A 16 10.53 -1.88 19.46
CA VAL A 16 9.61 -1.59 18.34
C VAL A 16 8.78 -0.32 18.56
N PRO A 17 8.21 -0.03 19.75
CA PRO A 17 7.51 1.24 19.98
C PRO A 17 8.37 2.49 19.73
N ALA A 18 9.64 2.45 20.11
CA ALA A 18 10.57 3.56 19.89
C ALA A 18 10.98 3.68 18.42
N LEU A 19 11.13 2.56 17.70
CA LEU A 19 11.35 2.55 16.25
C LEU A 19 10.15 3.13 15.50
N LEU A 20 8.94 2.75 15.90
CA LEU A 20 7.70 3.22 15.30
C LEU A 20 7.45 4.71 15.53
N ALA A 21 7.71 5.20 16.76
CA ALA A 21 7.70 6.63 17.07
C ALA A 21 8.73 7.43 16.25
N ALA A 22 9.79 6.77 15.79
CA ALA A 22 10.87 7.34 14.99
C ALA A 22 10.81 7.02 13.49
N ALA A 23 9.70 6.43 13.02
CA ALA A 23 9.62 5.78 11.72
C ALA A 23 10.06 6.65 10.55
N GLU A 24 9.74 7.95 10.57
CA GLU A 24 10.14 8.93 9.54
C GLU A 24 11.65 8.97 9.27
N ARG A 25 12.50 8.66 10.26
CA ARG A 25 13.96 8.65 10.12
C ARG A 25 14.51 7.45 9.35
N TYR A 26 13.66 6.46 9.14
CA TYR A 26 14.00 5.18 8.51
C TYR A 26 13.28 4.97 7.19
N LEU A 27 12.52 5.96 6.75
CA LEU A 27 11.84 5.94 5.46
C LEU A 27 12.62 6.81 4.48
N TRP A 28 12.79 6.28 3.27
CA TRP A 28 13.34 7.04 2.17
C TRP A 28 12.51 6.83 0.92
N VAL A 29 12.25 7.92 0.20
CA VAL A 29 11.53 7.92 -1.08
C VAL A 29 12.59 7.94 -2.19
N ALA A 30 12.73 6.79 -2.83
CA ALA A 30 13.58 6.59 -3.99
C ALA A 30 12.84 6.99 -5.27
N ALA A 31 13.58 7.52 -6.24
CA ALA A 31 13.00 7.92 -7.53
C ALA A 31 12.53 6.70 -8.36
N ASP A 32 13.13 5.53 -8.11
CA ASP A 32 12.80 4.27 -8.75
C ASP A 32 13.06 3.09 -7.79
N ALA A 33 12.62 1.89 -8.19
CA ALA A 33 12.79 0.68 -7.39
C ALA A 33 14.26 0.26 -7.22
N ALA A 34 15.14 0.55 -8.18
CA ALA A 34 16.54 0.12 -8.15
C ALA A 34 17.31 0.84 -7.04
N GLN A 35 17.03 2.12 -6.83
CA GLN A 35 17.57 2.91 -5.72
C GLN A 35 17.13 2.39 -4.35
N SER A 36 16.02 1.64 -4.27
CA SER A 36 15.50 1.05 -3.03
C SER A 36 15.96 -0.40 -2.75
N ALA A 37 16.95 -0.91 -3.49
CA ALA A 37 17.34 -2.33 -3.44
C ALA A 37 17.75 -2.81 -2.04
N ASP A 38 18.40 -1.96 -1.25
CA ASP A 38 18.87 -2.27 0.10
C ASP A 38 17.80 -2.11 1.19
N ALA A 39 16.57 -1.72 0.83
CA ALA A 39 15.48 -1.59 1.78
C ALA A 39 15.05 -2.96 2.32
N ALA A 40 14.83 -3.06 3.62
CA ALA A 40 14.36 -4.29 4.26
C ALA A 40 12.92 -4.65 3.83
N THR A 41 12.10 -3.64 3.51
CA THR A 41 10.80 -3.79 2.85
C THR A 41 10.49 -2.51 2.07
N ARG A 42 9.62 -2.62 1.05
CA ARG A 42 9.35 -1.55 0.09
C ARG A 42 7.89 -1.44 -0.31
N SER A 43 7.46 -0.25 -0.70
CA SER A 43 6.16 0.04 -1.30
C SER A 43 6.38 0.80 -2.61
N HIS A 44 5.81 0.28 -3.70
CA HIS A 44 5.93 0.91 -5.01
C HIS A 44 4.73 1.81 -5.27
N LEU A 45 4.96 2.95 -5.90
CA LEU A 45 3.94 3.91 -6.27
C LEU A 45 3.63 3.80 -7.78
N ASP A 46 2.45 4.28 -8.16
CA ASP A 46 1.97 4.29 -9.55
C ASP A 46 2.80 5.20 -10.48
N ASP A 47 3.47 6.19 -9.92
CA ASP A 47 4.35 7.13 -10.63
C ASP A 47 5.81 6.64 -10.76
N GLY A 48 6.09 5.40 -10.39
CA GLY A 48 7.39 4.75 -10.50
C GLY A 48 8.31 4.96 -9.29
N ARG A 49 7.99 5.88 -8.38
CA ARG A 49 8.74 6.04 -7.13
C ARG A 49 8.58 4.82 -6.23
N CYS A 50 9.51 4.68 -5.30
CA CYS A 50 9.49 3.60 -4.31
C CYS A 50 9.79 4.15 -2.92
N VAL A 51 9.00 3.74 -1.92
CA VAL A 51 9.30 4.01 -0.50
C VAL A 51 9.99 2.78 0.08
N GLY A 52 11.16 2.96 0.70
CA GLY A 52 11.91 1.90 1.36
C GLY A 52 12.00 2.10 2.88
N TRP A 53 12.00 1.00 3.63
CA TRP A 53 12.30 0.97 5.07
C TRP A 53 13.75 0.52 5.32
N TYR A 54 14.48 1.34 6.07
CA TYR A 54 15.91 1.17 6.40
C TYR A 54 16.17 1.12 7.91
N GLY A 55 15.15 0.79 8.69
CA GLY A 55 15.30 0.62 10.13
C GLY A 55 16.13 -0.61 10.48
N PRO A 56 16.73 -0.65 11.70
CA PRO A 56 17.53 -1.78 12.13
C PRO A 56 16.66 -3.06 12.21
N PRO A 57 17.25 -4.25 11.99
CA PRO A 57 16.55 -5.51 12.20
C PRO A 57 16.00 -5.64 13.61
N THR A 58 14.76 -6.13 13.73
CA THR A 58 14.06 -6.33 15.00
C THR A 58 13.80 -7.81 15.23
N VAL A 59 14.66 -8.45 16.04
CA VAL A 59 14.56 -9.89 16.33
C VAL A 59 13.18 -10.26 16.88
N GLY A 60 12.54 -11.27 16.29
CA GLY A 60 11.20 -11.73 16.68
C GLY A 60 10.04 -10.92 16.10
N TRP A 61 10.33 -9.89 15.31
CA TRP A 61 9.33 -9.03 14.68
C TRP A 61 9.51 -9.00 13.16
N ARG A 62 8.38 -9.00 12.44
CA ARG A 62 8.34 -8.67 11.02
C ARG A 62 7.95 -7.21 10.84
N VAL A 63 8.50 -6.57 9.82
CA VAL A 63 8.16 -5.19 9.43
C VAL A 63 7.55 -5.19 8.03
N ALA A 64 6.54 -4.36 7.83
CA ALA A 64 6.01 -4.04 6.51
C ALA A 64 5.74 -2.55 6.42
N ILE A 65 5.78 -2.03 5.19
CA ILE A 65 5.32 -0.69 4.90
C ILE A 65 4.31 -0.72 3.75
N ASP A 66 3.46 0.30 3.73
CA ASP A 66 2.64 0.61 2.57
C ASP A 66 2.56 2.12 2.40
N ALA A 67 2.52 2.58 1.15
CA ALA A 67 2.56 3.98 0.81
C ALA A 67 1.65 4.28 -0.38
N GLU A 68 0.92 5.39 -0.29
CA GLU A 68 0.05 5.89 -1.34
C GLU A 68 0.23 7.40 -1.50
N ARG A 69 0.01 7.90 -2.71
CA ARG A 69 -0.03 9.34 -2.97
C ARG A 69 -1.22 9.95 -2.23
N ALA A 70 -0.96 10.95 -1.40
CA ALA A 70 -1.97 11.48 -0.51
C ALA A 70 -3.12 12.18 -1.23
N ASP A 71 -2.81 12.78 -2.38
CA ASP A 71 -3.76 13.55 -3.19
C ASP A 71 -4.27 12.74 -4.39
N ALA A 72 -3.99 11.43 -4.43
CA ALA A 72 -4.55 10.58 -5.47
C ALA A 72 -6.09 10.55 -5.36
N PRO A 73 -6.81 10.56 -6.50
CA PRO A 73 -8.25 10.43 -6.48
C PRO A 73 -8.65 9.04 -5.97
N VAL A 74 -9.58 8.99 -5.01
CA VAL A 74 -10.12 7.71 -4.54
C VAL A 74 -11.00 7.12 -5.63
N PRO A 75 -10.76 5.87 -6.09
CA PRO A 75 -11.59 5.24 -7.11
C PRO A 75 -13.07 5.22 -6.70
N PRO A 76 -14.04 5.60 -7.57
CA PRO A 76 -15.45 5.73 -7.19
C PRO A 76 -16.06 4.47 -6.58
N THR A 77 -15.66 3.28 -7.05
CA THR A 77 -16.13 2.00 -6.52
C THR A 77 -15.65 1.77 -5.08
N LEU A 78 -14.40 2.13 -4.78
CA LEU A 78 -13.84 2.04 -3.43
C LEU A 78 -14.39 3.14 -2.53
N ALA A 79 -14.61 4.35 -3.07
CA ALA A 79 -15.26 5.45 -2.37
C ALA A 79 -16.68 5.07 -1.95
N GLY A 80 -17.48 4.48 -2.85
CA GLY A 80 -18.84 4.02 -2.55
C GLY A 80 -18.87 2.91 -1.51
N ARG A 81 -17.83 2.07 -1.47
CA ARG A 81 -17.74 0.94 -0.54
C ARG A 81 -17.22 1.33 0.84
N PHE A 82 -16.24 2.21 0.92
CA PHE A 82 -15.46 2.48 2.13
C PHE A 82 -15.52 3.94 2.60
N GLY A 83 -16.16 4.83 1.85
CA GLY A 83 -16.16 6.28 2.07
C GLY A 83 -14.80 6.92 1.75
N THR A 84 -14.77 8.25 1.60
CA THR A 84 -13.57 9.00 1.20
C THR A 84 -12.77 9.57 2.38
N ALA A 85 -13.38 9.69 3.56
CA ALA A 85 -12.73 10.26 4.75
C ALA A 85 -11.45 9.47 5.10
N ASP A 86 -10.30 10.16 5.16
CA ASP A 86 -8.98 9.58 5.45
C ASP A 86 -8.68 8.29 4.67
N PHE A 87 -9.19 8.17 3.43
CA PHE A 87 -9.18 6.92 2.69
C PHE A 87 -7.77 6.33 2.57
N TRP A 88 -6.79 7.12 2.11
CA TRP A 88 -5.42 6.64 1.91
C TRP A 88 -4.71 6.25 3.22
N ALA A 89 -5.04 6.90 4.34
CA ALA A 89 -4.52 6.51 5.64
C ALA A 89 -5.10 5.17 6.12
N ARG A 90 -6.39 4.93 5.88
CA ARG A 90 -7.04 3.64 6.19
C ARG A 90 -6.58 2.54 5.24
N TRP A 91 -6.43 2.87 3.96
CA TRP A 91 -5.95 1.97 2.91
C TRP A 91 -4.55 1.46 3.20
N THR A 92 -3.57 2.37 3.36
CA THR A 92 -2.19 1.99 3.62
C THR A 92 -2.03 1.19 4.91
N ARG A 93 -2.85 1.49 5.92
CA ARG A 93 -2.89 0.70 7.15
C ARG A 93 -3.39 -0.72 6.93
N ALA A 94 -4.48 -0.88 6.17
CA ALA A 94 -5.04 -2.18 5.84
C ALA A 94 -4.05 -3.00 5.00
N GLU A 95 -3.46 -2.43 3.96
CA GLU A 95 -2.43 -3.06 3.12
C GLU A 95 -1.20 -3.48 3.92
N CYS A 96 -0.69 -2.59 4.79
CA CYS A 96 0.42 -2.91 5.69
C CYS A 96 0.09 -4.11 6.60
N CYS A 97 -1.13 -4.16 7.15
CA CYS A 97 -1.58 -5.31 7.94
C CYS A 97 -1.73 -6.57 7.09
N CYS A 98 -2.21 -6.48 5.85
CA CYS A 98 -2.29 -7.59 4.91
C CYS A 98 -0.91 -8.21 4.65
N LYS A 99 0.09 -7.37 4.37
CA LYS A 99 1.49 -7.79 4.14
C LYS A 99 2.08 -8.49 5.36
N LEU A 100 1.81 -7.97 6.56
CA LEU A 100 2.22 -8.63 7.79
C LEU A 100 1.47 -9.96 7.98
N ALA A 101 0.19 -10.05 7.59
CA ALA A 101 -0.65 -11.22 7.84
C ALA A 101 -0.39 -12.35 6.84
N ASP A 102 0.27 -12.02 5.73
CA ASP A 102 0.30 -12.84 4.53
C ASP A 102 -1.12 -13.17 4.03
N VAL A 103 -1.99 -12.14 4.02
CA VAL A 103 -3.39 -12.25 3.59
C VAL A 103 -3.65 -11.32 2.41
N PRO A 104 -4.24 -11.81 1.31
CA PRO A 104 -4.66 -10.95 0.20
C PRO A 104 -5.63 -9.85 0.63
N VAL A 105 -5.42 -8.65 0.09
CA VAL A 105 -6.19 -7.45 0.45
C VAL A 105 -7.70 -7.62 0.22
N ALA A 106 -8.09 -8.36 -0.81
CA ALA A 106 -9.49 -8.68 -1.10
C ALA A 106 -10.15 -9.54 -0.02
N LEU A 107 -9.39 -10.48 0.59
CA LEU A 107 -9.88 -11.31 1.69
C LEU A 107 -9.93 -10.50 2.98
N TRP A 108 -8.96 -9.61 3.18
CA TRP A 108 -8.95 -8.68 4.31
C TRP A 108 -10.19 -7.79 4.35
N TRP A 109 -10.53 -7.14 3.23
CA TRP A 109 -11.69 -6.23 3.18
C TRP A 109 -13.02 -6.92 3.45
N ARG A 110 -13.16 -8.20 3.09
CA ARG A 110 -14.39 -8.97 3.38
C ARG A 110 -14.60 -9.14 4.88
N ARG A 111 -13.52 -9.19 5.66
CA ARG A 111 -13.57 -9.42 7.11
C ARG A 111 -13.48 -8.14 7.92
N TYR A 112 -12.62 -7.21 7.52
CA TYR A 112 -12.24 -6.04 8.32
C TYR A 112 -12.52 -4.70 7.64
N GLY A 113 -12.98 -4.69 6.38
CA GLY A 113 -13.00 -3.47 5.57
C GLY A 113 -11.60 -2.85 5.47
N LEU A 114 -11.49 -1.53 5.64
CA LEU A 114 -10.20 -0.82 5.82
C LEU A 114 -9.78 -0.70 7.29
N GLY A 115 -10.39 -1.46 8.18
CA GLY A 115 -10.03 -1.55 9.59
C GLY A 115 -8.90 -2.55 9.86
N THR A 116 -8.52 -2.64 11.12
CA THR A 116 -7.51 -3.59 11.64
C THR A 116 -8.10 -4.49 12.71
N PRO A 117 -7.64 -5.75 12.87
CA PRO A 117 -8.12 -6.64 13.91
C PRO A 117 -7.95 -6.03 15.32
N ALA A 118 -8.96 -6.20 16.16
CA ALA A 118 -8.83 -5.96 17.59
C ALA A 118 -7.93 -7.05 18.19
N GLY A 119 -6.84 -6.69 18.87
CA GLY A 119 -5.96 -7.67 19.51
C GLY A 119 -4.48 -7.28 19.61
N GLY A 120 -4.06 -6.14 19.08
CA GLY A 120 -2.71 -5.59 19.35
C GLY A 120 -1.53 -6.39 18.79
N ALA A 121 -1.79 -7.43 17.98
CA ALA A 121 -0.75 -8.26 17.33
C ALA A 121 0.11 -7.47 16.32
N VAL A 122 -0.36 -6.30 15.90
CA VAL A 122 0.35 -5.37 15.02
C VAL A 122 0.45 -4.01 15.71
N LEU A 123 1.67 -3.50 15.82
CA LEU A 123 1.95 -2.11 16.16
C LEU A 123 2.17 -1.36 14.85
N TRP A 124 1.42 -0.28 14.62
CA TRP A 124 1.53 0.49 13.38
C TRP A 124 1.42 1.99 13.63
N ARG A 125 1.94 2.76 12.69
CA ARG A 125 1.84 4.23 12.64
C ARG A 125 1.70 4.66 11.20
N THR A 126 0.70 5.50 10.95
CA THR A 126 0.52 6.18 9.66
C THR A 126 1.10 7.59 9.77
N LEU A 127 1.88 8.02 8.79
CA LEU A 127 2.54 9.30 8.75
C LEU A 127 2.50 9.92 7.34
N ARG A 128 2.74 11.23 7.26
CA ARG A 128 2.94 11.94 6.00
C ARG A 128 4.44 12.05 5.72
N VAL A 129 4.86 11.68 4.50
CA VAL A 129 6.25 11.81 4.04
C VAL A 129 6.20 12.45 2.66
N ALA A 130 6.67 13.70 2.52
CA ALA A 130 6.43 14.50 1.32
C ALA A 130 4.93 14.51 0.94
N ASP A 131 4.59 14.16 -0.29
CA ASP A 131 3.24 14.05 -0.84
C ASP A 131 2.57 12.69 -0.58
N LEU A 132 3.16 11.84 0.25
CA LEU A 132 2.72 10.46 0.49
C LEU A 132 2.06 10.30 1.87
N VAL A 133 1.11 9.37 1.94
CA VAL A 133 0.68 8.73 3.19
C VAL A 133 1.40 7.40 3.28
N VAL A 134 2.11 7.16 4.38
CA VAL A 134 2.87 5.92 4.60
C VAL A 134 2.45 5.29 5.92
N THR A 135 2.12 4.00 5.91
CA THR A 135 1.97 3.22 7.14
C THR A 135 3.16 2.29 7.33
N VAL A 136 3.78 2.34 8.50
CA VAL A 136 4.77 1.36 8.96
C VAL A 136 4.13 0.48 10.01
N GLY A 137 4.31 -0.82 9.88
CA GLY A 137 3.75 -1.81 10.80
C GLY A 137 4.76 -2.86 11.22
N PHE A 138 4.61 -3.34 12.44
CA PHE A 138 5.40 -4.41 13.04
C PHE A 138 4.48 -5.46 13.65
N ALA A 139 4.75 -6.73 13.39
CA ALA A 139 4.03 -7.86 14.00
C ALA A 139 4.99 -8.80 14.72
N SER A 140 4.68 -9.18 15.96
CA SER A 140 5.50 -10.10 16.77
C SER A 140 5.11 -11.56 16.53
N GLY A 141 6.11 -12.41 16.31
CA GLY A 141 5.97 -13.87 16.35
C GLY A 141 5.24 -14.54 15.15
N PRO A 142 5.20 -15.88 15.13
CA PRO A 142 4.54 -16.67 14.08
C PRO A 142 3.01 -16.58 14.09
N GLY A 143 2.41 -16.06 15.17
CA GLY A 143 0.94 -16.06 15.39
C GLY A 143 0.12 -15.14 14.49
N PHE A 144 0.74 -14.28 13.67
CA PHE A 144 0.01 -13.52 12.66
C PHE A 144 -0.09 -14.26 11.31
N ALA A 145 0.71 -15.31 11.10
CA ALA A 145 0.77 -16.08 9.85
C ALA A 145 0.09 -17.46 9.93
N SER A 146 -0.68 -17.78 10.96
CA SER A 146 -1.32 -19.10 11.08
C SER A 146 -2.65 -19.05 11.82
N GLY A 147 -3.68 -18.53 11.15
CA GLY A 147 -5.05 -19.02 11.36
C GLY A 147 -5.30 -20.18 10.38
N PRO A 148 -6.08 -21.21 10.75
CA PRO A 148 -6.41 -22.30 9.84
C PRO A 148 -7.30 -21.74 8.71
N GLY A 149 -6.72 -21.36 7.57
CA GLY A 149 -7.53 -20.84 6.47
C GLY A 149 -6.82 -20.36 5.21
N PHE A 150 -5.53 -20.02 5.24
CA PHE A 150 -4.85 -19.49 4.05
C PHE A 150 -3.53 -20.22 3.82
N ALA A 151 -3.49 -21.05 2.77
CA ALA A 151 -2.27 -21.68 2.30
C ALA A 151 -1.38 -20.60 1.67
N SER A 152 -0.13 -20.50 2.12
CA SER A 152 0.89 -19.60 1.59
C SER A 152 1.11 -19.83 0.10
N GLY A 153 0.77 -18.83 -0.71
CA GLY A 153 1.23 -18.70 -2.09
C GLY A 153 2.51 -17.86 -2.16
N PRO A 154 3.25 -17.84 -3.29
CA PRO A 154 4.46 -17.03 -3.42
C PRO A 154 4.14 -15.55 -3.23
N GLY A 155 4.98 -14.85 -2.46
CA GLY A 155 4.79 -13.47 -2.00
C GLY A 155 4.32 -12.53 -3.10
N PHE A 156 3.15 -11.93 -2.88
CA PHE A 156 2.55 -11.01 -3.83
C PHE A 156 3.23 -9.65 -3.72
N ALA A 157 3.76 -9.19 -4.85
CA ALA A 157 4.20 -7.82 -5.06
C ALA A 157 3.07 -6.83 -4.74
N SER A 158 3.44 -5.58 -4.43
CA SER A 158 2.57 -4.42 -4.22
C SER A 158 1.26 -4.56 -5.00
N GLY A 159 0.11 -4.32 -4.34
CA GLY A 159 -1.15 -4.18 -5.07
C GLY A 159 -0.96 -3.19 -6.23
N PRO A 160 -1.58 -3.42 -7.39
CA PRO A 160 -1.48 -2.45 -8.47
C PRO A 160 -2.03 -1.12 -7.95
N GLY A 161 -1.19 -0.09 -7.95
CA GLY A 161 -1.67 1.28 -7.96
C GLY A 161 -2.73 1.36 -9.06
N PHE A 162 -3.93 1.81 -8.73
CA PHE A 162 -5.02 1.84 -9.69
C PHE A 162 -4.64 2.78 -10.83
N ALA A 163 -4.12 2.23 -11.93
CA ALA A 163 -3.93 2.97 -13.15
C ALA A 163 -5.31 3.45 -13.62
N SER A 164 -5.49 4.76 -13.71
CA SER A 164 -6.61 5.36 -14.42
C SER A 164 -6.66 4.76 -15.82
N GLY A 165 -7.74 4.02 -16.12
CA GLY A 165 -7.98 3.55 -17.49
C GLY A 165 -8.11 4.74 -18.45
N PRO A 166 -7.85 4.56 -19.75
CA PRO A 166 -8.03 5.64 -20.72
C PRO A 166 -9.50 6.08 -20.73
N ASP A 167 -9.69 7.40 -20.72
CA ASP A 167 -10.98 8.04 -20.90
C ASP A 167 -11.75 7.40 -22.06
N THR A 168 -12.96 6.94 -21.79
CA THR A 168 -13.94 6.58 -22.81
C THR A 168 -14.15 7.79 -23.73
N ALA A 169 -13.69 7.67 -24.98
CA ALA A 169 -14.04 8.60 -26.04
C ALA A 169 -15.58 8.65 -26.22
N PRO A 170 -16.16 9.81 -26.57
CA PRO A 170 -17.59 9.89 -26.85
C PRO A 170 -17.94 9.08 -28.10
N GLU A 171 -19.03 8.33 -28.01
CA GLU A 171 -19.63 7.53 -29.07
C GLU A 171 -19.72 8.29 -30.42
N PRO A 172 -19.38 7.66 -31.56
CA PRO A 172 -19.69 8.24 -32.86
C PRO A 172 -21.21 8.15 -33.11
N ARG A 173 -21.87 9.30 -33.17
CA ARG A 173 -23.25 9.40 -33.70
C ARG A 173 -23.24 8.98 -35.16
N ILE A 174 -23.72 7.78 -35.45
CA ILE A 174 -24.05 7.38 -36.81
C ILE A 174 -25.42 7.99 -37.16
N ALA A 175 -25.40 8.89 -38.15
CA ALA A 175 -26.55 9.51 -38.75
C ALA A 175 -27.46 8.46 -39.45
N LEU A 176 -28.77 8.58 -39.26
CA LEU A 176 -29.75 7.78 -40.02
C LEU A 176 -29.63 8.10 -41.52
N PRO A 177 -29.65 7.09 -42.41
CA PRO A 177 -29.71 7.34 -43.83
C PRO A 177 -31.09 7.89 -44.22
N THR A 178 -31.10 9.07 -44.83
CA THR A 178 -32.22 9.58 -45.62
C THR A 178 -32.40 8.68 -46.84
N GLY A 179 -33.52 7.96 -46.90
CA GLY A 179 -33.84 7.04 -47.99
C GLY A 179 -35.30 7.12 -48.42
N ARG A 180 -35.51 7.94 -49.46
CA ARG A 180 -36.49 7.85 -50.58
C ARG A 180 -37.98 7.60 -50.31
N GLY A 181 -38.77 8.50 -50.87
CA GLY A 181 -40.22 8.36 -51.00
C GLY A 181 -40.70 7.41 -52.10
N HIS A 182 -42.02 7.50 -52.28
CA HIS A 182 -42.90 7.05 -53.37
C HIS A 182 -43.67 5.74 -53.16
N SER A 183 -44.94 5.90 -52.75
CA SER A 183 -46.10 5.30 -53.44
C SER A 183 -47.38 6.01 -53.01
N CYS A 184 -47.93 6.85 -53.89
CA CYS A 184 -49.38 6.95 -54.09
C CYS A 184 -49.65 7.63 -55.44
N LEU A 185 -50.35 6.88 -56.30
CA LEU A 185 -50.93 7.23 -57.62
C LEU A 185 -49.97 7.29 -58.82
#